data_AF-A0A369HKE1-F1
#
_entry.id   AF-A0A369HKE1-F1
#
_cell.length_a   1.000
_cell.length_b   1.000
_cell.length_c   1.000
_cell.angle_alpha   90.00
_cell.angle_beta   90.00
_cell.angle_gamma   90.00
#
_symmetry.space_group_name_H-M   'P 1'
#
loop_
_entity.id
_entity.type
_entity.pdbx_description
1 polymer ?
#
loop_
_entity_poly.entity_id
_entity_poly.type
_entity_poly.pdbx_seq_one_letter_code
_entity_poly.pdbx_strand_id
1 'polypeptide(L)'
;MPTEAQIAGGHKATLKNPNASEEAKQNSREILDNEFNGGDVPKSGDENKNPGNVAGGLKATLKNPNVSDEAKQSAQDRLDAM
;
A
#
# COMPACT_ATOMS: atom_id res chain seq x y z
N MET A 1 1.83 -9.44 -14.42
CA MET A 1 0.81 -10.22 -13.69
C MET A 1 0.37 -9.40 -12.49
N PRO A 2 -0.93 -9.32 -12.15
CA PRO A 2 -1.37 -8.63 -10.95
C PRO A 2 -0.73 -9.28 -9.72
N THR A 3 -0.35 -8.47 -8.76
CA THR A 3 0.23 -8.96 -7.50
C THR A 3 -0.88 -9.47 -6.57
N GLU A 4 -0.51 -10.33 -5.64
CA GLU A 4 -1.42 -10.82 -4.60
C GLU A 4 -2.08 -9.66 -3.84
N ALA A 5 -1.33 -8.57 -3.61
CA ALA A 5 -1.85 -7.35 -3.03
C ALA A 5 -2.94 -6.65 -3.86
N GLN A 6 -2.80 -6.66 -5.19
CA GLN A 6 -3.80 -6.10 -6.09
C GLN A 6 -5.07 -6.96 -6.14
N ILE A 7 -4.91 -8.28 -6.11
CA ILE A 7 -6.04 -9.23 -6.15
C ILE A 7 -6.85 -9.14 -4.85
N ALA A 8 -6.20 -9.21 -3.69
CA ALA A 8 -6.84 -9.03 -2.39
C ALA A 8 -7.51 -7.65 -2.26
N GLY A 9 -6.88 -6.59 -2.77
CA GLY A 9 -7.48 -5.26 -2.84
C GLY A 9 -8.78 -5.22 -3.63
N GLY A 10 -8.84 -5.94 -4.76
CA GLY A 10 -10.04 -6.09 -5.58
C GLY A 10 -11.19 -6.77 -4.83
N HIS A 11 -10.92 -7.90 -4.16
CA HIS A 11 -11.93 -8.59 -3.35
C HIS A 11 -12.44 -7.72 -2.18
N LYS A 12 -11.56 -6.94 -1.56
CA LYS A 12 -11.96 -5.99 -0.50
C LYS A 12 -12.83 -4.85 -1.05
N ALA A 13 -12.59 -4.41 -2.28
CA ALA A 13 -13.45 -3.45 -2.97
C ALA A 13 -14.83 -4.04 -3.27
N THR A 14 -14.90 -5.30 -3.73
CA THR A 14 -16.16 -6.02 -3.95
C THR A 14 -17.00 -6.11 -2.66
N LEU A 15 -16.38 -6.36 -1.52
CA LEU A 15 -17.05 -6.38 -0.21
C LEU A 15 -17.69 -5.03 0.16
N LYS A 16 -17.07 -3.91 -0.24
CA LYS A 16 -17.55 -2.56 0.09
C LYS A 16 -18.47 -1.97 -0.99
N ASN A 17 -18.57 -2.62 -2.15
CA ASN A 17 -19.43 -2.16 -3.23
C ASN A 17 -20.91 -2.45 -2.91
N PRO A 18 -21.76 -1.43 -2.74
CA PRO A 18 -23.18 -1.62 -2.45
C PRO A 18 -23.95 -2.27 -3.62
N ASN A 19 -23.42 -2.19 -4.85
CA ASN A 19 -24.02 -2.81 -6.03
C ASN A 19 -23.58 -4.26 -6.24
N ALA A 20 -22.68 -4.79 -5.40
CA ALA A 20 -22.26 -6.18 -5.49
C ALA A 20 -23.32 -7.09 -4.85
N SER A 21 -23.59 -8.22 -5.51
CA SER A 21 -24.47 -9.27 -4.98
C SER A 21 -23.89 -9.88 -3.71
N GLU A 22 -24.76 -10.36 -2.81
CA GLU A 22 -24.35 -11.00 -1.56
C GLU A 22 -23.47 -12.23 -1.80
N GLU A 23 -23.77 -13.03 -2.82
CA GLU A 23 -22.95 -14.17 -3.22
C GLU A 23 -21.52 -13.76 -3.64
N ALA A 24 -21.38 -12.67 -4.39
CA ALA A 24 -20.09 -12.13 -4.81
C ALA A 24 -19.27 -11.61 -3.62
N LYS A 25 -19.93 -11.02 -2.62
CA LYS A 25 -19.30 -10.60 -1.36
C LYS A 25 -18.85 -11.80 -0.54
N GLN A 26 -19.70 -12.81 -0.40
CA GLN A 26 -19.37 -14.02 0.36
C GLN A 26 -18.17 -14.75 -0.26
N ASN A 27 -18.17 -14.95 -1.58
CA ASN A 27 -17.03 -15.55 -2.28
C ASN A 27 -15.76 -14.69 -2.14
N SER A 28 -15.86 -13.37 -2.28
CA SER A 28 -14.72 -12.47 -2.07
C SER A 28 -14.17 -12.53 -0.65
N ARG A 29 -15.03 -12.72 0.35
CA ARG A 29 -14.63 -12.87 1.75
C ARG A 29 -13.90 -14.19 1.99
N GLU A 30 -14.40 -15.28 1.41
CA GLU A 30 -13.80 -16.60 1.54
C GLU A 30 -12.42 -16.67 0.88
N ILE A 31 -12.28 -16.10 -0.32
CA ILE A 31 -10.98 -16.01 -1.01
C ILE A 31 -10.01 -15.14 -0.20
N LEU A 32 -10.47 -14.02 0.35
CA LEU A 32 -9.63 -13.18 1.21
C LEU A 32 -9.13 -13.92 2.44
N ASP A 33 -9.99 -14.71 3.09
CA ASP A 33 -9.66 -15.45 4.31
C ASP A 33 -8.71 -16.63 4.02
N ASN A 34 -9.06 -17.45 3.02
CA ASN A 34 -8.31 -18.66 2.68
C ASN A 34 -6.97 -18.39 1.97
N GLU A 35 -6.94 -17.43 1.03
CA GLU A 35 -5.81 -17.25 0.12
C GLU A 35 -4.95 -16.02 0.45
N PHE A 36 -5.53 -15.03 1.13
CA PHE A 36 -4.88 -13.74 1.38
C PHE A 36 -4.75 -13.37 2.86
N ASN A 37 -4.79 -14.35 3.78
CA ASN A 37 -4.71 -14.15 5.23
C ASN A 37 -5.68 -13.07 5.77
N GLY A 38 -6.93 -13.09 5.31
CA GLY A 38 -7.94 -12.07 5.65
C GLY A 38 -7.72 -10.72 4.96
N GLY A 39 -6.89 -10.68 3.92
CA GLY A 39 -6.46 -9.47 3.22
C GLY A 39 -5.25 -8.78 3.85
N ASP A 40 -4.52 -9.47 4.72
CA ASP A 40 -3.16 -9.10 5.16
C ASP A 40 -2.14 -9.71 4.21
N VAL A 41 -2.04 -9.09 3.05
CA VAL A 41 -1.11 -9.45 1.98
C VAL A 41 0.12 -8.58 2.08
N PRO A 42 1.34 -9.14 1.95
CA PRO A 42 2.55 -8.35 1.89
C PRO A 42 2.40 -7.36 0.74
N LYS A 43 2.56 -6.08 1.07
CA LYS A 43 2.35 -4.97 0.14
C LYS A 43 3.33 -5.13 -1.03
N SER A 44 2.85 -5.62 -2.16
CA SER A 44 3.67 -5.75 -3.37
C SER A 44 3.93 -4.37 -3.95
N GLY A 45 4.94 -3.69 -3.43
CA GLY A 45 5.23 -2.32 -3.84
C GLY A 45 6.53 -1.75 -3.31
N ASP A 46 7.39 -2.54 -2.69
CA ASP A 46 8.69 -2.06 -2.19
C ASP A 46 9.88 -2.53 -3.03
N GLU A 47 9.71 -3.53 -3.91
CA GLU A 47 10.82 -4.07 -4.72
C GLU A 47 11.07 -3.30 -6.05
N ASN A 48 10.21 -2.34 -6.42
CA ASN A 48 10.36 -1.60 -7.68
C ASN A 48 10.10 -0.09 -7.55
N LYS A 49 10.38 0.49 -6.37
CA LYS A 49 10.49 1.94 -6.29
C LYS A 49 11.88 2.32 -6.78
N ASN A 50 11.95 3.10 -7.86
CA ASN A 50 13.23 3.62 -8.32
C ASN A 50 13.87 4.42 -7.17
N PRO A 51 15.09 4.09 -6.72
CA PRO A 51 15.71 4.74 -5.56
C PRO A 51 15.81 6.26 -5.73
N GLY A 52 15.97 6.74 -6.98
CA GLY A 52 15.94 8.17 -7.28
C GLY A 52 14.61 8.85 -6.98
N ASN A 53 13.48 8.16 -7.19
CA ASN A 53 12.15 8.68 -6.87
C ASN A 53 11.93 8.72 -5.35
N VAL A 54 12.45 7.73 -4.62
CA VAL A 54 12.34 7.71 -3.15
C VAL A 54 13.19 8.82 -2.55
N ALA A 55 14.45 8.93 -2.95
CA ALA A 55 15.34 10.03 -2.54
C ALA A 55 14.76 11.41 -2.88
N GLY A 56 14.16 11.55 -4.06
CA GLY A 56 13.47 12.78 -4.48
C GLY A 56 12.29 13.13 -3.58
N GLY A 57 11.46 12.15 -3.23
CA GLY A 57 10.34 12.31 -2.30
C GLY A 57 10.78 12.70 -0.89
N LEU A 58 11.81 12.02 -0.36
CA LEU A 58 12.39 12.34 0.95
C LEU A 58 12.96 13.77 0.97
N LYS A 59 13.67 14.19 -0.09
CA LYS A 59 14.17 15.56 -0.24
C LYS A 59 13.05 16.60 -0.34
N ALA A 60 11.93 16.25 -0.96
CA ALA A 60 10.75 17.12 -1.00
C ALA A 60 10.14 17.31 0.40
N THR A 61 10.07 16.25 1.20
CA THR A 61 9.66 16.32 2.62
C THR A 61 10.56 17.28 3.39
N LEU A 62 11.89 17.21 3.23
CA LEU A 62 12.82 18.12 3.91
C LEU A 62 12.60 19.60 3.56
N LYS A 63 12.23 19.89 2.31
CA LYS A 63 11.99 21.27 1.84
C LYS A 63 10.58 21.78 2.14
N ASN A 64 9.64 20.92 2.50
CA ASN A 64 8.25 21.32 2.69
C ASN A 64 8.09 22.04 4.06
N PRO A 65 7.63 23.30 4.10
CA PRO A 65 7.40 23.99 5.36
C PRO A 65 6.18 23.46 6.12
N ASN A 66 5.28 22.72 5.47
CA ASN A 66 4.06 22.19 6.07
C ASN A 66 4.24 20.81 6.72
N VAL A 67 5.45 20.26 6.74
CA VAL A 67 5.72 18.99 7.44
C VAL A 67 6.38 19.26 8.79
N SER A 68 6.05 18.43 9.77
CA SER A 68 6.61 18.49 11.12
C SER A 68 8.11 18.18 11.12
N ASP A 69 8.83 18.71 12.11
CA ASP A 69 10.27 18.49 12.23
C ASP A 69 10.64 17.01 12.42
N GLU A 70 9.82 16.23 13.13
CA GLU A 70 9.99 14.78 13.24
C GLU A 70 9.93 14.09 11.86
N ALA A 71 8.99 14.50 11.02
CA ALA A 71 8.84 13.95 9.67
C ALA A 71 10.03 14.32 8.77
N LYS A 72 10.61 15.52 8.96
CA LYS A 72 11.85 15.92 8.27
C LYS A 72 13.02 15.08 8.76
N GLN A 73 13.18 14.91 10.07
CA GLN A 73 14.29 14.13 10.63
C GLN A 73 14.25 12.67 10.16
N SER A 74 13.08 12.01 10.20
CA SER A 74 12.93 10.67 9.63
C SER A 74 13.18 10.62 8.12
N ALA A 75 12.80 11.66 7.38
CA ALA A 75 13.08 11.70 5.94
C ALA A 75 14.58 11.87 5.65
N GLN A 76 15.30 12.60 6.50
CA GLN A 76 16.74 12.78 6.42
C GLN A 76 17.50 11.49 6.76
N ASP A 77 17.13 10.83 7.86
CA ASP A 77 17.71 9.54 8.28
C ASP A 77 17.56 8.47 7.19
N ARG A 78 16.36 8.39 6.58
CA ARG A 78 16.10 7.49 5.45
C ARG A 78 16.83 7.85 4.17
N LEU A 79 17.19 9.12 3.98
CA LEU A 79 17.97 9.58 2.83
C LEU A 79 19.47 9.29 3.02
N ASP A 80 19.95 9.31 4.26
CA ASP A 80 21.32 8.96 4.64
C ASP A 80 21.56 7.44 4.62
N ALA A 81 20.55 6.66 5.01
CA ALA A 81 20.57 5.21 5.00
C ALA A 81 20.32 4.56 3.61
N MET A 82 20.18 5.36 2.55
CA MET A 82 19.98 4.92 1.16
C MET A 82 21.30 4.82 0.40
#